data_AF-A0A7V8IRY8-F1
#
_entry.id   AF-A0A7V8IRY8-F1
#
_cell.length_a   1.000
_cell.length_b   1.000
_cell.length_c   1.000
_cell.angle_alpha   90.00
_cell.angle_beta   90.00
_cell.angle_gamma   90.00
#
_symmetry.space_group_name_H-M   'P 1'
#
loop_
_entity.id
_entity.type
_entity.pdbx_description
1 polymer ?
#
loop_
_entity_poly.entity_id
_entity_poly.type
_entity_poly.pdbx_seq_one_letter_code
_entity_poly.pdbx_strand_id
1 'polypeptide(L)' 'MFMASQFTNFQEFLQMGGYAGFVWAAWGIAFVAIVGLVIRAYQHEKFWHSEVEKLEAQLNQKKQAENENP' A
#
# COMPACT_ATOMS: atom_id res chain seq x y z
N MET A 1 -20.76 25.06 37.29
CA MET A 1 -19.44 25.06 36.63
C MET A 1 -19.50 24.05 35.49
N PHE A 2 -19.88 24.49 34.30
CA PHE A 2 -19.98 23.62 33.13
C PHE A 2 -18.59 23.48 32.51
N MET A 3 -18.08 22.26 32.39
CA MET A 3 -16.93 21.98 31.56
C MET A 3 -17.34 22.25 30.12
N ALA A 4 -16.93 23.40 29.57
CA ALA A 4 -17.14 23.72 28.18
C ALA A 4 -16.46 22.64 27.32
N SER A 5 -17.21 22.02 26.43
CA SER A 5 -16.68 21.17 25.38
C SER A 5 -15.73 22.00 24.52
N GLN A 6 -14.42 21.73 24.62
CA GLN A 6 -13.34 22.50 24.01
C GLN A 6 -13.30 22.42 22.46
N PHE A 7 -14.19 21.62 21.87
CA PHE A 7 -14.28 21.38 20.44
C PHE A 7 -15.74 21.47 20.04
N THR A 8 -16.13 22.66 19.59
CA THR A 8 -17.51 22.94 19.17
C THR A 8 -17.73 22.56 17.70
N ASN A 9 -16.66 22.39 16.92
CA ASN A 9 -16.73 22.10 15.50
C ASN A 9 -15.49 21.34 14.97
N PHE A 10 -15.68 20.46 13.98
CA PHE A 10 -14.60 19.76 13.27
C PHE A 10 -13.61 20.74 12.61
N GLN A 11 -14.09 21.92 12.22
CA GLN A 11 -13.27 23.00 11.69
C GLN A 11 -12.25 23.55 12.71
N GLU A 12 -12.60 23.62 14.00
CA GLU A 12 -11.67 24.06 15.07
C GLU A 12 -10.63 22.98 15.37
N PHE A 13 -10.98 21.71 15.17
CA PHE A 13 -10.05 20.59 15.25
C PHE A 13 -9.06 20.58 14.06
N LEU A 14 -9.51 20.98 12.88
CA LEU A 14 -8.65 21.20 11.72
C LEU A 14 -7.76 22.43 11.86
N GLN A 15 -8.27 23.48 12.52
CA GLN A 15 -7.61 24.76 12.73
C GLN A 15 -7.17 24.95 14.18
N MET A 16 -6.73 23.88 14.86
CA MET A 16 -6.16 23.95 16.21
C MET A 16 -5.06 25.01 16.22
N GLY A 17 -5.37 26.19 16.77
CA GLY A 17 -4.62 27.43 16.59
C GLY A 17 -3.10 27.23 16.56
N GLY A 18 -2.48 27.57 15.43
CA GLY A 18 -1.02 27.54 15.22
C GLY A 18 -0.38 26.16 15.02
N TYR A 19 -0.86 25.08 15.67
CA TYR A 19 -0.21 23.76 15.64
C TYR A 19 -0.71 22.81 14.54
N ALA A 20 -1.89 23.07 13.98
CA ALA A 20 -2.46 22.25 12.91
C ALA A 20 -1.50 22.04 11.73
N GLY A 21 -0.71 23.06 11.36
CA GLY A 21 0.26 22.94 10.27
C GLY A 21 1.31 21.84 10.48
N PHE A 22 1.81 21.66 11.72
CA PHE A 22 2.77 20.61 12.04
C PHE A 22 2.14 19.22 12.02
N VAL A 23 0.92 19.10 12.55
CA VAL A 23 0.19 17.82 12.61
C VAL A 23 -0.13 17.32 11.20
N TRP A 24 -0.66 18.19 10.35
CA TRP A 24 -1.00 17.84 8.97
C TRP A 24 0.25 17.57 8.11
N ALA A 25 1.37 18.26 8.35
CA ALA A 25 2.63 17.95 7.70
C ALA A 25 3.15 16.56 8.09
N ALA A 26 3.17 16.24 9.39
CA ALA A 26 3.58 14.91 9.87
C ALA A 26 2.67 13.79 9.33
N TRP A 27 1.35 14.01 9.35
CA TRP A 27 0.37 13.09 8.75
C TRP A 27 0.56 12.95 7.24
N GLY A 28 0.83 14.05 6.54
CA GLY A 28 1.09 14.06 5.10
C GLY A 28 2.32 13.23 4.75
N ILE A 29 3.43 13.38 5.49
CA ILE A 29 4.64 12.58 5.29
C ILE A 29 4.37 11.10 5.55
N ALA A 30 3.68 10.76 6.64
CA ALA A 30 3.32 9.38 6.96
C ALA A 30 2.42 8.78 5.87
N PHE A 31 1.42 9.54 5.40
CA PHE A 31 0.53 9.12 4.32
C PHE A 31 1.30 8.85 3.03
N VAL A 32 2.21 9.75 2.64
CA VAL A 32 3.07 9.58 1.45
C VAL A 32 3.94 8.33 1.60
N ALA A 33 4.52 8.08 2.77
CA ALA A 33 5.33 6.90 3.02
C ALA A 33 4.51 5.60 2.87
N ILE A 34 3.31 5.55 3.44
CA ILE A 34 2.40 4.40 3.34
C ILE A 34 1.98 4.19 1.88
N VAL A 35 1.53 5.24 1.19
CA VAL A 35 1.13 5.16 -0.22
C VAL A 35 2.28 4.68 -1.09
N GLY A 36 3.49 5.19 -0.88
CA GLY A 36 4.70 4.71 -1.57
C GLY A 36 4.93 3.22 -1.34
N LEU A 37 4.78 2.75 -0.11
CA LEU A 37 4.93 1.33 0.26
C LEU A 37 3.87 0.45 -0.40
N VAL A 38 2.61 0.91 -0.40
CA VAL A 38 1.48 0.22 -1.02
C VAL A 38 1.68 0.10 -2.53
N ILE A 39 2.06 1.19 -3.21
CA ILE A 39 2.37 1.17 -4.64
C ILE A 39 3.50 0.16 -4.93
N ARG A 40 4.54 0.14 -4.09
CA ARG A 40 5.69 -0.77 -4.23
C ARG A 40 5.29 -2.23 -4.00
N ALA A 41 4.38 -2.49 -3.07
CA ALA A 41 3.82 -3.81 -2.83
C ALA A 41 2.99 -4.31 -4.03
N TYR A 42 2.12 -3.46 -4.57
CA TYR A 42 1.31 -3.79 -5.76
C TYR A 42 2.17 -4.04 -7.00
N GLN A 43 3.27 -3.29 -7.19
CA GLN A 43 4.18 -3.52 -8.29
C GLN A 43 4.93 -4.85 -8.16
N HIS A 44 5.29 -5.26 -6.95
CA HIS A 44 5.94 -6.54 -6.70
C HIS A 44 5.03 -7.71 -7.05
N GLU A 45 3.76 -7.69 -6.64
CA GLU A 45 2.82 -8.77 -6.91
C GLU A 45 2.67 -9.07 -8.39
N LYS A 46 2.56 -8.02 -9.23
CA LYS A 46 2.45 -8.17 -10.68
C LYS A 46 3.72 -8.73 -11.34
N PHE A 47 4.88 -8.51 -10.72
CA PHE A 47 6.16 -9.03 -11.22
C PHE A 47 6.32 -10.54 -10.93
N TRP A 48 5.94 -10.99 -9.73
CA TRP A 48 6.10 -12.39 -9.31
C TRP A 48 5.24 -13.37 -10.12
N HIS A 49 4.02 -12.99 -10.51
CA HIS A 49 3.16 -13.87 -11.29
C HIS A 49 3.73 -14.21 -12.68
N SER A 50 4.41 -13.26 -13.33
CA SER A 50 4.95 -13.48 -14.66
C SER A 50 6.09 -14.51 -14.71
N GLU A 51 6.82 -14.67 -13.59
CA GLU A 51 7.95 -15.59 -13.52
C GLU A 51 7.48 -17.00 -13.17
N VAL A 52 6.46 -17.12 -12.33
CA VAL A 52 5.80 -18.40 -12.01
C VAL A 52 5.15 -19.00 -13.26
N GLU A 53 4.44 -18.19 -14.05
CA GLU A 53 3.76 -18.67 -15.28
C GLU A 53 4.75 -19.21 -16.32
N LYS A 54 5.92 -18.55 -16.48
CA LYS A 54 6.97 -19.03 -17.40
C LYS A 54 7.60 -20.34 -16.92
N LEU A 55 7.83 -20.48 -15.62
CA LEU A 55 8.41 -21.69 -15.04
C LEU A 55 7.45 -22.87 -15.17
N GLU A 56 6.15 -22.66 -14.94
CA GLU A 56 5.13 -23.69 -15.14
C GLU A 56 5.02 -24.14 -16.60
N ALA A 57 5.04 -23.21 -17.55
CA ALA A 57 4.99 -23.52 -18.98
C ALA A 57 6.17 -24.39 -19.43
N GLN A 58 7.38 -24.09 -18.97
CA GLN A 58 8.58 -24.87 -19.32
C GLN A 58 8.57 -26.28 -18.69
N LEU A 59 8.12 -26.40 -17.45
CA LEU A 59 8.00 -27.70 -16.79
C LEU A 59 6.97 -28.60 -17.49
N ASN A 60 5.84 -28.03 -17.91
CA ASN A 60 4.83 -28.79 -18.67
C ASN A 60 5.36 -29.27 -20.02
N GLN A 61 6.11 -28.44 -20.75
CA GLN A 61 6.73 -28.85 -22.02
C GLN A 61 7.75 -29.97 -21.82
N LYS A 62 8.60 -29.89 -20.78
CA LYS A 62 9.56 -30.95 -20.45
C LYS A 62 8.86 -32.27 -20.13
N LYS A 63 7.80 -32.23 -19.30
CA LYS A 63 7.02 -33.42 -18.97
C LYS A 63 6.35 -34.05 -20.19
N GLN A 64 5.88 -33.25 -21.13
CA GLN A 64 5.29 -33.74 -22.37
C GLN A 64 6.34 -34.38 -23.30
N ALA A 65 7.51 -33.75 -23.46
CA ALA A 65 8.60 -34.31 -24.25
C ALA A 65 9.18 -35.61 -23.65
N GLU A 66 9.21 -35.73 -22.31
CA GLU A 66 9.63 -36.94 -21.60
C GLU A 66 8.59 -38.07 -21.70
N ASN A 67 7.30 -37.74 -21.74
CA ASN A 67 6.20 -38.71 -21.88
C ASN A 67 5.91 -39.09 -23.36
N GLU A 68 6.43 -38.33 -24.33
CA GLU A 68 6.29 -38.60 -25.77
C GLU A 68 7.47 -39.42 -26.35
N ASN A 69 8.51 -39.71 -25.55
CA ASN A 69 9.61 -40.60 -25.96
C ASN A 69 9.48 -42.00 -25.31
N PRO A 70 8.77 -42.96 -25.95
CA PRO A 70 8.61 -44.33 -25.47
C PRO A 70 9.89 -45.20 -25.59
#